data_AF-A0A4Q2D6W9-F1
#
_entry.id   AF-A0A4Q2D6W9-F1
#
_cell.length_a   1.000
_cell.length_b   1.000
_cell.length_c   1.000
_cell.angle_alpha   90.00
_cell.angle_beta   90.00
_cell.angle_gamma   90.00
#
_symmetry.space_group_name_H-M   'P 1'
#
loop_
_entity.id
_entity.type
_entity.pdbx_description
1 polymer ?
#
loop_
_entity_poly.entity_id
_entity_poly.type
_entity_poly.pdbx_seq_one_letter_code
_entity_poly.pdbx_strand_id
1 'polypeptide(L)'
;MPPPTPSRPTSPERTAEEGASMDNLTRYERRALKGHIYDQIMDKIACLNQQWIASGSVVHGRNYHCRYITAKTNNGWDKLIFSTDDGRNGSEEFRTCIFGEMGGTNSGTAMGARGNFYIGREGDSRVIEDGTTVRNVYMLRFPTEGHPALRAAWDNQIFELNNAYNNIVNEFDLEDKSFKGIVAGDPRGDDFSIRAAGVPIYKNLGRASTGRSAVPTTPTTKRTVISTSSIASLRKGETSSAEASSDGVGAAPGSRANYIEGNEVTEDTTFDVHCLRDYGGNLFQHRHSVVVQPRIIDSDNETLVRPWEIPTKLKPGTLVLMEGTFSVWFIPGGNPFTASAIKILDESDEEPQLPRRYDETMIKAPMETSAPKRLSAFDDFGSPVKKAKKPASTATGNKNDGAKNKGKAKAKV
;
A
#
# COMPACT_ATOMS: atom_id res chain seq x y z
N MET A 1 -16.58 -26.80 27.58
CA MET A 1 -15.23 -27.08 27.06
C MET A 1 -15.21 -26.60 25.62
N PRO A 2 -14.28 -25.72 25.23
CA PRO A 2 -14.12 -25.37 23.82
C PRO A 2 -13.67 -26.61 23.03
N PRO A 3 -14.12 -26.77 21.77
CA PRO A 3 -13.68 -27.87 20.93
C PRO A 3 -12.16 -27.76 20.67
N PRO A 4 -11.44 -28.90 20.58
CA PRO A 4 -10.02 -28.89 20.27
C PRO A 4 -9.79 -28.25 18.91
N THR A 5 -8.89 -27.27 18.86
CA THR A 5 -8.43 -26.63 17.63
C THR A 5 -7.81 -27.71 16.74
N PRO A 6 -8.20 -27.82 15.46
CA PRO A 6 -7.61 -28.82 14.56
C PRO A 6 -6.11 -28.58 14.45
N SER A 7 -5.33 -29.62 14.73
CA SER A 7 -3.88 -29.63 14.63
C SER A 7 -3.49 -29.29 13.19
N ARG A 8 -2.81 -28.16 12.99
CA ARG A 8 -2.24 -27.78 11.69
C ARG A 8 -1.28 -28.90 11.24
N PRO A 9 -1.36 -29.38 9.99
CA PRO A 9 -0.45 -30.41 9.51
C PRO A 9 0.98 -29.87 9.61
N THR A 10 1.78 -30.49 10.47
CA THR A 10 3.23 -30.29 10.51
C THR A 10 3.79 -30.81 9.20
N SER A 11 4.36 -29.90 8.39
CA SER A 11 5.10 -30.30 7.19
C SER A 11 6.09 -31.40 7.56
N PRO A 12 6.17 -32.49 6.78
CA PRO A 12 7.11 -33.57 7.06
C PRO A 12 8.52 -33.00 7.11
N GLU A 13 9.19 -33.22 8.23
CA GLU A 13 10.60 -32.94 8.43
C GLU A 13 11.38 -33.79 7.41
N ARG A 14 11.75 -33.18 6.27
CA ARG A 14 12.53 -33.85 5.22
C ARG A 14 13.88 -34.24 5.83
N THR A 15 14.03 -35.52 6.18
CA THR A 15 15.33 -36.13 6.46
C THR A 15 16.23 -35.93 5.25
N ALA A 16 17.42 -35.38 5.49
CA ALA A 16 18.42 -35.05 4.48
C ALA A 16 19.05 -36.32 3.88
N GLU A 17 18.27 -37.05 3.08
CA GLU A 17 18.79 -38.11 2.21
C GLU A 17 19.28 -37.48 0.90
N GLU A 18 20.46 -37.91 0.46
CA GLU A 18 21.19 -37.58 -0.77
C GLU A 18 20.60 -36.44 -1.62
N GLY A 19 21.25 -35.27 -1.50
CA GLY A 19 20.84 -34.01 -2.11
C GLY A 19 20.46 -34.18 -3.58
N ALA A 20 19.17 -33.99 -3.88
CA ALA A 20 18.72 -33.74 -5.24
C ALA A 20 19.64 -32.70 -5.87
N SER A 21 20.09 -32.96 -7.11
CA SER A 21 20.93 -32.01 -7.84
C SER A 21 20.31 -30.61 -7.74
N MET A 22 21.09 -29.63 -7.30
CA MET A 22 20.70 -28.22 -7.19
C MET A 22 20.07 -27.68 -8.48
N ASP A 23 20.40 -28.31 -9.61
CA ASP A 23 19.90 -27.96 -10.94
C ASP A 23 18.39 -28.20 -11.11
N ASN A 24 17.78 -29.06 -10.28
CA ASN A 24 16.36 -29.40 -10.38
C ASN A 24 15.45 -28.59 -9.44
N LEU A 25 16.02 -27.72 -8.59
CA LEU A 25 15.21 -26.91 -7.68
C LEU A 25 14.54 -25.77 -8.44
N THR A 26 13.23 -25.60 -8.20
CA THR A 26 12.51 -24.41 -8.62
C THR A 26 13.14 -23.17 -7.98
N ARG A 27 12.91 -21.99 -8.57
CA ARG A 27 13.44 -20.75 -7.97
C ARG A 27 12.93 -20.55 -6.54
N TYR A 28 11.68 -20.89 -6.25
CA TYR A 28 11.09 -20.78 -4.91
C TYR A 28 11.79 -21.66 -3.87
N GLU A 29 12.09 -22.91 -4.22
CA GLU A 29 12.84 -23.82 -3.34
C GLU A 29 14.26 -23.30 -3.10
N ARG A 30 14.91 -22.73 -4.12
CA ARG A 30 16.24 -22.10 -3.95
C ARG A 30 16.22 -20.92 -2.98
N ARG A 31 15.14 -20.14 -2.92
CA ARG A 31 15.02 -19.03 -1.95
C ARG A 31 15.01 -19.52 -0.51
N ALA A 32 14.45 -20.70 -0.27
CA ALA A 32 14.30 -21.32 1.04
C ALA A 32 15.53 -22.11 1.53
N LEU A 33 16.55 -22.29 0.67
CA LEU A 33 17.80 -22.92 1.07
C LEU A 33 18.52 -22.07 2.13
N LYS A 34 19.21 -22.74 3.05
CA LYS A 34 19.98 -22.08 4.11
C LYS A 34 21.05 -21.14 3.54
N GLY A 35 21.10 -19.91 4.03
CA GLY A 35 22.02 -18.85 3.58
C GLY A 35 21.56 -18.09 2.33
N HIS A 36 20.41 -18.44 1.75
CA HIS A 36 19.85 -17.75 0.60
C HIS A 36 18.94 -16.57 1.00
N ILE A 37 18.14 -16.07 0.07
CA ILE A 37 17.50 -14.76 0.19
C ILE A 37 16.53 -14.65 1.38
N TYR A 38 15.85 -15.74 1.77
CA TYR A 38 14.97 -15.70 2.94
C TYR A 38 15.74 -15.50 4.25
N ASP A 39 16.85 -16.22 4.44
CA ASP A 39 17.74 -16.01 5.59
C ASP A 39 18.35 -14.61 5.56
N GLN A 40 18.75 -14.11 4.38
CA GLN A 40 19.27 -12.74 4.24
C GLN A 40 18.24 -11.67 4.62
N ILE A 41 16.96 -11.86 4.28
CA ILE A 41 15.87 -10.97 4.74
C ILE A 41 15.79 -10.99 6.26
N MET A 42 15.83 -12.17 6.87
CA MET A 42 15.76 -12.31 8.33
C MET A 42 16.94 -11.66 9.03
N ASP A 43 18.16 -11.81 8.50
CA ASP A 43 19.35 -11.14 9.01
C ASP A 43 19.19 -9.61 8.96
N LYS A 44 18.63 -9.06 7.87
CA LYS A 44 18.36 -7.62 7.77
C LYS A 44 17.30 -7.15 8.75
N ILE A 45 16.22 -7.91 8.94
CA ILE A 45 15.17 -7.60 9.92
C ILE A 45 15.76 -7.60 11.34
N ALA A 46 16.60 -8.57 11.67
CA ALA A 46 17.26 -8.66 12.97
C ALA A 46 18.21 -7.48 13.22
N CYS A 47 19.02 -7.10 12.22
CA CYS A 47 19.98 -6.01 12.35
C CYS A 47 19.36 -4.60 12.35
N LEU A 48 18.25 -4.40 11.63
CA LEU A 48 17.61 -3.09 11.43
C LEU A 48 16.19 -3.06 11.99
N ASN A 49 15.95 -3.71 13.12
CA ASN A 49 14.61 -3.96 13.67
C ASN A 49 13.68 -2.74 13.72
N GLN A 50 14.18 -1.54 14.02
CA GLN A 50 13.37 -0.31 14.09
C GLN A 50 12.86 0.18 12.73
N GLN A 51 13.46 -0.25 11.62
CA GLN A 51 13.03 0.14 10.27
C GLN A 51 11.97 -0.80 9.69
N TRP A 52 11.77 -1.96 10.31
CA TRP A 52 10.90 -3.03 9.81
C TRP A 52 9.78 -3.32 10.79
N ILE A 53 8.53 -3.14 10.36
CA ILE A 53 7.38 -3.63 11.15
C ILE A 53 7.41 -5.16 11.34
N ALA A 54 8.04 -5.88 10.40
CA ALA A 54 8.23 -7.32 10.48
C ALA A 54 9.03 -7.79 11.71
N SER A 55 9.82 -6.90 12.32
CA SER A 55 10.62 -7.23 13.50
C SER A 55 9.79 -7.40 14.77
N GLY A 56 8.55 -6.91 14.79
CA GLY A 56 7.72 -6.79 16.00
C GLY A 56 8.23 -5.76 17.01
N SER A 57 9.34 -5.07 16.75
CA SER A 57 9.91 -4.04 17.63
C SER A 57 9.29 -2.66 17.41
N VAL A 58 8.62 -2.46 16.27
CA VAL A 58 7.91 -1.24 15.91
C VAL A 58 6.44 -1.42 16.30
N VAL A 59 5.95 -0.56 17.20
CA VAL A 59 4.59 -0.65 17.74
C VAL A 59 3.92 0.73 17.73
N HIS A 60 2.68 0.77 17.26
CA HIS A 60 1.80 1.94 17.32
C HIS A 60 1.67 2.47 18.76
N GLY A 61 1.73 3.80 18.92
CA GLY A 61 1.67 4.47 20.22
C GLY A 61 3.00 4.51 20.97
N ARG A 62 4.03 3.77 20.50
CA ARG A 62 5.39 3.83 21.04
C ARG A 62 6.38 4.40 20.04
N ASN A 63 6.40 3.86 18.82
CA ASN A 63 7.36 4.24 17.79
C ASN A 63 6.79 5.27 16.81
N TYR A 64 5.48 5.23 16.62
CA TYR A 64 4.77 6.15 15.74
C TYR A 64 3.34 6.33 16.25
N HIS A 65 2.75 7.46 15.89
CA HIS A 65 1.41 7.87 16.28
C HIS A 65 0.59 8.22 15.06
N CYS A 66 -0.73 8.16 15.19
CA CYS A 66 -1.66 8.58 14.15
C CYS A 66 -2.07 10.05 14.34
N ARG A 67 -2.19 10.80 13.25
CA ARG A 67 -2.73 12.16 13.24
C ARG A 67 -3.79 12.32 12.17
N TYR A 68 -4.91 12.91 12.57
CA TYR A 68 -5.96 13.33 11.64
C TYR A 68 -5.59 14.59 10.88
N ILE A 69 -5.78 14.56 9.56
CA ILE A 69 -5.61 15.69 8.67
C ILE A 69 -6.89 15.89 7.89
N THR A 70 -7.56 17.00 8.16
CA THR A 70 -8.72 17.45 7.40
C THR A 70 -8.29 17.87 6.00
N ALA A 71 -9.11 17.53 5.01
CA ALA A 71 -8.98 18.01 3.65
C ALA A 71 -8.95 19.54 3.62
N LYS A 72 -7.91 20.11 2.98
CA LYS A 72 -7.78 21.58 2.85
C LYS A 72 -8.77 22.19 1.85
N THR A 73 -9.38 21.37 1.01
CA THR A 73 -10.29 21.80 -0.07
C THR A 73 -11.60 21.06 0.06
N ASN A 74 -12.71 21.69 -0.34
CA ASN A 74 -14.06 21.12 -0.28
C ASN A 74 -14.21 19.77 -1.01
N ASN A 75 -13.27 19.44 -1.93
CA ASN A 75 -13.26 18.19 -2.70
C ASN A 75 -12.14 17.23 -2.25
N GLY A 76 -11.39 17.57 -1.22
CA GLY A 76 -10.35 16.69 -0.68
C GLY A 76 -10.98 15.68 0.27
N TRP A 77 -10.26 14.59 0.47
CA TRP A 77 -10.63 13.60 1.47
C TRP A 77 -9.76 13.80 2.69
N ASP A 78 -10.39 13.71 3.86
CA ASP A 78 -9.65 13.64 5.10
C ASP A 78 -8.69 12.44 5.01
N LYS A 79 -7.61 12.51 5.77
CA LYS A 79 -6.69 11.39 5.90
C LYS A 79 -6.08 11.30 7.27
N LEU A 80 -5.64 10.10 7.62
CA LEU A 80 -4.79 9.83 8.74
C LEU A 80 -3.37 9.66 8.21
N ILE A 81 -2.44 10.36 8.84
CA ILE A 81 -1.01 10.19 8.60
C ILE A 81 -0.39 9.64 9.87
N PHE A 82 0.49 8.67 9.71
CA PHE A 82 1.28 8.16 10.79
C PHE A 82 2.61 8.87 10.84
N SER A 83 3.04 9.24 12.05
CA SER A 83 4.25 10.03 12.23
C SER A 83 5.07 9.59 13.44
N THR A 84 6.37 9.81 13.37
CA THR A 84 7.29 9.65 14.50
C THR A 84 7.36 10.94 15.31
N ASP A 85 7.49 10.80 16.63
CA ASP A 85 7.69 11.94 17.53
C ASP A 85 9.18 12.27 17.63
N ASP A 86 9.72 12.90 16.59
CA ASP A 86 11.04 13.53 16.68
C ASP A 86 10.88 14.89 17.35
N GLY A 87 10.91 14.88 18.69
CA GLY A 87 10.61 15.98 19.62
C GLY A 87 11.41 17.29 19.46
N ARG A 88 11.99 17.58 18.30
CA ARG A 88 12.67 18.84 17.98
C ARG A 88 12.20 19.54 16.70
N ASN A 89 11.62 18.86 15.70
CA ASN A 89 11.37 19.47 14.37
C ASN A 89 9.96 19.24 13.79
N GLY A 90 9.00 18.85 14.63
CA GLY A 90 7.66 18.47 14.16
C GLY A 90 7.60 17.00 13.78
N SER A 91 6.38 16.50 13.63
CA SER A 91 6.14 15.09 13.33
C SER A 91 6.52 14.76 11.88
N GLU A 92 7.51 13.88 11.71
CA GLU A 92 7.88 13.32 10.40
C GLU A 92 6.98 12.14 10.05
N GLU A 93 6.67 11.92 8.77
CA GLU A 93 5.88 10.76 8.35
C GLU A 93 6.62 9.47 8.70
N PHE A 94 5.94 8.55 9.40
CA PHE A 94 6.50 7.27 9.77
C PHE A 94 6.74 6.43 8.52
N ARG A 95 8.02 6.13 8.27
CA ARG A 95 8.48 5.27 7.18
C ARG A 95 8.87 3.91 7.70
N THR A 96 8.51 2.88 6.96
CA THR A 96 8.93 1.51 7.26
C THR A 96 9.19 0.70 6.00
N CYS A 97 9.85 -0.44 6.19
CA CYS A 97 10.03 -1.47 5.20
C CYS A 97 9.04 -2.62 5.42
N ILE A 98 8.43 -3.09 4.33
CA ILE A 98 7.71 -4.35 4.27
C ILE A 98 8.29 -5.25 3.19
N PHE A 99 8.20 -6.56 3.36
CA PHE A 99 8.56 -7.52 2.32
C PHE A 99 7.37 -8.41 2.00
N GLY A 100 7.41 -9.03 0.82
CA GLY A 100 6.45 -10.05 0.43
C GLY A 100 6.68 -10.52 -0.99
N GLU A 101 5.88 -11.49 -1.40
CA GLU A 101 5.85 -11.97 -2.77
C GLU A 101 4.70 -11.31 -3.54
N MET A 102 4.95 -10.87 -4.76
CA MET A 102 3.94 -10.23 -5.60
C MET A 102 2.79 -11.19 -5.91
N GLY A 103 1.56 -10.76 -5.65
CA GLY A 103 0.34 -11.41 -6.07
C GLY A 103 -0.09 -10.96 -7.47
N GLY A 104 -0.92 -11.76 -8.13
CA GLY A 104 -1.45 -11.46 -9.46
C GLY A 104 -2.68 -10.55 -9.45
N THR A 105 -3.20 -10.29 -10.64
CA THR A 105 -4.42 -9.51 -10.89
C THR A 105 -5.65 -10.10 -10.20
N ASN A 106 -5.72 -11.44 -10.09
CA ASN A 106 -6.78 -12.13 -9.35
C ASN A 106 -6.74 -11.87 -7.84
N SER A 107 -5.58 -11.50 -7.29
CA SER A 107 -5.44 -11.10 -5.88
C SER A 107 -5.72 -9.60 -5.69
N GLY A 108 -5.89 -8.83 -6.77
CA GLY A 108 -6.15 -7.39 -6.73
C GLY A 108 -4.99 -6.50 -7.18
N THR A 109 -3.86 -7.08 -7.61
CA THR A 109 -2.75 -6.30 -8.20
C THR A 109 -3.24 -5.61 -9.47
N ALA A 110 -2.97 -4.31 -9.58
CA ALA A 110 -3.39 -3.49 -10.71
C ALA A 110 -2.22 -2.59 -11.12
N MET A 111 -1.52 -2.97 -12.18
CA MET A 111 -0.40 -2.24 -12.75
C MET A 111 -0.74 -1.84 -14.18
N GLY A 112 -0.35 -0.63 -14.60
CA GLY A 112 -0.60 -0.13 -15.96
C GLY A 112 -1.18 1.28 -15.95
N ALA A 113 -1.53 1.80 -17.12
CA ALA A 113 -2.05 3.14 -17.32
C ALA A 113 -3.28 3.45 -16.45
N ARG A 114 -4.17 2.47 -16.23
CA ARG A 114 -5.36 2.67 -15.40
C ARG A 114 -5.06 2.60 -13.89
N GLY A 115 -4.07 1.84 -13.47
CA GLY A 115 -3.80 1.57 -12.05
C GLY A 115 -5.07 1.28 -11.23
N ASN A 116 -5.22 1.99 -10.12
CA ASN A 116 -6.36 1.91 -9.19
C ASN A 116 -7.58 2.78 -9.56
N PHE A 117 -7.60 3.40 -10.74
CA PHE A 117 -8.68 4.32 -11.12
C PHE A 117 -10.02 3.59 -11.23
N TYR A 118 -11.05 4.14 -10.56
CA TYR A 118 -12.42 3.65 -10.65
C TYR A 118 -13.15 4.35 -11.80
N ILE A 119 -13.52 3.57 -12.81
CA ILE A 119 -14.16 4.08 -14.03
C ILE A 119 -15.60 4.54 -13.77
N GLY A 120 -16.21 4.20 -12.63
CA GLY A 120 -17.61 4.51 -12.38
C GLY A 120 -18.55 3.34 -12.70
N ARG A 121 -19.83 3.66 -12.84
CA ARG A 121 -20.89 2.72 -13.26
C ARG A 121 -21.36 3.10 -14.66
N GLU A 122 -22.10 2.22 -15.31
CA GLU A 122 -22.78 2.56 -16.57
C GLU A 122 -23.62 3.84 -16.37
N GLY A 123 -23.45 4.82 -17.26
CA GLY A 123 -24.08 6.14 -17.17
C GLY A 123 -23.37 7.20 -16.30
N ASP A 124 -22.37 6.81 -15.49
CA ASP A 124 -21.50 7.71 -14.71
C ASP A 124 -20.02 7.34 -14.93
N SER A 125 -19.65 7.18 -16.20
CA SER A 125 -18.27 6.84 -16.56
C SER A 125 -17.38 8.05 -16.33
N ARG A 126 -16.32 7.84 -15.54
CA ARG A 126 -15.28 8.83 -15.28
C ARG A 126 -14.11 8.59 -16.21
N VAL A 127 -13.45 9.66 -16.58
CA VAL A 127 -12.27 9.65 -17.43
C VAL A 127 -11.04 10.06 -16.62
N ILE A 128 -9.87 9.63 -17.08
CA ILE A 128 -8.58 9.98 -16.53
C ILE A 128 -8.08 11.19 -17.31
N GLU A 129 -8.26 12.37 -16.73
CA GLU A 129 -7.83 13.66 -17.26
C GLU A 129 -6.63 14.23 -16.49
N ASP A 130 -6.06 15.33 -16.97
CA ASP A 130 -4.88 15.95 -16.36
C ASP A 130 -5.13 16.33 -14.88
N GLY A 131 -4.28 15.84 -13.99
CA GLY A 131 -4.45 16.02 -12.54
C GLY A 131 -5.21 14.89 -11.84
N THR A 132 -5.75 13.93 -12.58
CA THR A 132 -6.31 12.69 -11.99
C THR A 132 -5.19 11.90 -11.31
N THR A 133 -5.35 11.63 -10.01
CA THR A 133 -4.38 10.81 -9.27
C THR A 133 -4.66 9.33 -9.51
N VAL A 134 -3.78 8.69 -10.28
CA VAL A 134 -3.80 7.25 -10.54
C VAL A 134 -2.55 6.62 -9.95
N ARG A 135 -2.68 5.46 -9.30
CA ARG A 135 -1.56 4.72 -8.69
C ARG A 135 -1.63 3.25 -9.06
N ASN A 136 -0.48 2.61 -9.23
CA ASN A 136 -0.42 1.15 -9.27
C ASN A 136 -0.78 0.57 -7.89
N VAL A 137 -1.43 -0.59 -7.87
CA VAL A 137 -1.72 -1.38 -6.67
C VAL A 137 -0.92 -2.65 -6.71
N TYR A 138 -0.20 -2.94 -5.63
CA TYR A 138 0.60 -4.13 -5.44
C TYR A 138 -0.03 -4.93 -4.30
N MET A 139 -0.34 -6.19 -4.56
CA MET A 139 -0.78 -7.12 -3.52
C MET A 139 0.42 -7.98 -3.16
N LEU A 140 0.80 -8.00 -1.89
CA LEU A 140 1.85 -8.86 -1.38
C LEU A 140 1.23 -10.04 -0.64
N ARG A 141 1.76 -11.22 -0.88
CA ARG A 141 1.43 -12.45 -0.14
C ARG A 141 2.66 -12.98 0.60
N PHE A 142 2.43 -13.93 1.49
CA PHE A 142 3.51 -14.65 2.13
C PHE A 142 4.41 -15.33 1.07
N PRO A 143 5.75 -15.22 1.16
CA PRO A 143 6.64 -15.85 0.20
C PRO A 143 6.48 -17.37 0.11
N THR A 144 6.42 -17.89 -1.11
CA THR A 144 6.26 -19.32 -1.37
C THR A 144 7.48 -20.08 -0.85
N GLU A 145 7.27 -21.25 -0.21
CA GLU A 145 8.31 -22.01 0.51
C GLU A 145 8.98 -21.25 1.68
N GLY A 146 8.36 -20.17 2.19
CA GLY A 146 8.90 -19.43 3.32
C GLY A 146 8.98 -20.27 4.61
N HIS A 147 10.15 -20.27 5.26
CA HIS A 147 10.37 -21.01 6.50
C HIS A 147 9.65 -20.37 7.71
N PRO A 148 9.51 -21.08 8.86
CA PRO A 148 8.71 -20.60 10.00
C PRO A 148 9.13 -19.24 10.57
N ALA A 149 10.43 -18.92 10.61
CA ALA A 149 10.90 -17.62 11.07
C ALA A 149 10.49 -16.47 10.12
N LEU A 150 10.52 -16.70 8.81
CA LEU A 150 9.99 -15.76 7.82
C LEU A 150 8.47 -15.59 7.98
N ARG A 151 7.75 -16.68 8.30
CA ARG A 151 6.32 -16.63 8.60
C ARG A 151 6.02 -15.78 9.83
N ALA A 152 6.78 -15.95 10.92
CA ALA A 152 6.64 -15.11 12.10
C ALA A 152 6.86 -13.62 11.78
N ALA A 153 7.89 -13.31 10.97
CA ALA A 153 8.13 -11.95 10.50
C ALA A 153 6.97 -11.42 9.63
N TRP A 154 6.42 -12.24 8.74
CA TRP A 154 5.24 -11.90 7.95
C TRP A 154 4.01 -11.62 8.82
N ASP A 155 3.73 -12.50 9.77
CA ASP A 155 2.60 -12.37 10.70
C ASP A 155 2.74 -11.11 11.57
N ASN A 156 3.97 -10.71 11.94
CA ASN A 156 4.22 -9.41 12.60
C ASN A 156 3.84 -8.22 11.72
N GLN A 157 4.14 -8.26 10.40
CA GLN A 157 3.69 -7.21 9.47
C GLN A 157 2.16 -7.12 9.48
N ILE A 158 1.48 -8.26 9.29
CA ILE A 158 0.02 -8.34 9.26
C ILE A 158 -0.59 -7.83 10.58
N PHE A 159 -0.03 -8.27 11.71
CA PHE A 159 -0.48 -7.86 13.04
C PHE A 159 -0.36 -6.35 13.22
N GLU A 160 0.80 -5.77 12.93
CA GLU A 160 1.02 -4.34 13.16
C GLU A 160 0.19 -3.47 12.21
N LEU A 161 0.01 -3.90 10.96
CA LEU A 161 -0.89 -3.25 10.00
C LEU A 161 -2.35 -3.25 10.48
N ASN A 162 -2.83 -4.37 10.99
CA ASN A 162 -4.18 -4.48 11.54
C ASN A 162 -4.31 -3.70 12.85
N ASN A 163 -3.29 -3.71 13.70
CA ASN A 163 -3.25 -2.96 14.96
C ASN A 163 -3.32 -1.45 14.70
N ALA A 164 -2.50 -0.94 13.78
CA ALA A 164 -2.53 0.45 13.34
C ALA A 164 -3.93 0.84 12.86
N TYR A 165 -4.57 -0.02 12.05
CA TYR A 165 -5.93 0.20 11.55
C TYR A 165 -6.99 0.15 12.67
N ASN A 166 -6.94 -0.81 13.59
CA ASN A 166 -7.92 -0.92 14.67
C ASN A 166 -7.81 0.23 15.66
N ASN A 167 -6.58 0.65 15.99
CA ASN A 167 -6.36 1.81 16.86
C ASN A 167 -6.96 3.08 16.23
N ILE A 168 -6.85 3.24 14.92
CA ILE A 168 -7.53 4.31 14.19
C ILE A 168 -9.04 4.26 14.36
N VAL A 169 -9.65 3.09 14.12
CA VAL A 169 -11.12 2.97 14.14
C VAL A 169 -11.64 3.35 15.53
N ASN A 170 -10.94 2.90 16.57
CA ASN A 170 -11.30 3.17 17.96
C ASN A 170 -11.01 4.63 18.37
N GLU A 171 -9.86 5.20 17.99
CA GLU A 171 -9.45 6.55 18.42
C GLU A 171 -10.30 7.66 17.79
N PHE A 172 -10.74 7.46 16.54
CA PHE A 172 -11.50 8.45 15.78
C PHE A 172 -13.00 8.15 15.69
N ASP A 173 -13.48 7.15 16.42
CA ASP A 173 -14.90 6.73 16.46
C ASP A 173 -15.47 6.49 15.06
N LEU A 174 -14.76 5.66 14.28
CA LEU A 174 -15.06 5.44 12.86
C LEU A 174 -15.82 4.13 12.62
N GLU A 175 -16.44 3.55 13.64
CA GLU A 175 -17.11 2.24 13.57
C GLU A 175 -18.19 2.18 12.46
N ASP A 176 -18.83 3.31 12.18
CA ASP A 176 -19.87 3.42 11.14
C ASP A 176 -19.33 3.54 9.71
N LYS A 177 -18.01 3.70 9.52
CA LYS A 177 -17.40 3.85 8.20
C LYS A 177 -16.83 2.51 7.72
N SER A 178 -17.31 2.03 6.57
CA SER A 178 -16.75 0.84 5.93
C SER A 178 -15.42 1.17 5.25
N PHE A 179 -14.30 0.81 5.88
CA PHE A 179 -12.99 0.86 5.23
C PHE A 179 -12.62 -0.52 4.67
N LYS A 180 -11.80 -0.51 3.61
CA LYS A 180 -11.08 -1.72 3.23
C LYS A 180 -9.85 -1.82 4.14
N GLY A 181 -9.71 -2.95 4.84
CA GLY A 181 -8.53 -3.22 5.65
C GLY A 181 -7.25 -3.20 4.81
N ILE A 182 -6.12 -2.94 5.49
CA ILE A 182 -4.77 -3.05 4.89
C ILE A 182 -4.50 -4.47 4.42
N VAL A 183 -5.03 -5.39 5.20
CA VAL A 183 -4.92 -6.82 5.01
C VAL A 183 -6.22 -7.32 4.39
N ALA A 184 -6.10 -7.94 3.22
CA ALA A 184 -7.22 -8.61 2.57
C ALA A 184 -7.02 -10.13 2.69
N GLY A 185 -8.09 -10.87 2.97
CA GLY A 185 -8.06 -12.33 2.81
C GLY A 185 -7.76 -12.67 1.35
N ASP A 186 -6.84 -13.60 1.11
CA ASP A 186 -6.58 -14.08 -0.23
C ASP A 186 -7.82 -14.81 -0.74
N PRO A 187 -8.43 -14.40 -1.87
CA PRO A 187 -9.55 -15.13 -2.44
C PRO A 187 -9.22 -16.59 -2.80
N ARG A 188 -7.93 -16.98 -2.83
CA ARG A 188 -7.46 -18.34 -3.13
C ARG A 188 -7.11 -19.18 -1.91
N GLY A 189 -7.17 -18.65 -0.68
CA GLY A 189 -6.79 -19.42 0.51
C GLY A 189 -6.99 -18.70 1.84
N ASP A 190 -6.51 -19.33 2.92
CA ASP A 190 -6.62 -18.81 4.28
C ASP A 190 -5.56 -17.75 4.64
N ASP A 191 -4.69 -17.40 3.69
CA ASP A 191 -3.60 -16.45 3.95
C ASP A 191 -4.02 -15.01 3.68
N PHE A 192 -3.36 -14.12 4.41
CA PHE A 192 -3.56 -12.69 4.34
C PHE A 192 -2.64 -12.07 3.28
N SER A 193 -3.15 -11.05 2.58
CA SER A 193 -2.39 -10.24 1.63
C SER A 193 -2.29 -8.79 2.07
N ILE A 194 -1.14 -8.16 1.86
CA ILE A 194 -0.92 -6.74 2.14
C ILE A 194 -1.16 -5.95 0.86
N ARG A 195 -2.05 -4.96 0.93
CA ARG A 195 -2.31 -4.04 -0.18
C ARG A 195 -1.44 -2.78 -0.07
N ALA A 196 -0.59 -2.56 -1.07
CA ALA A 196 0.26 -1.38 -1.20
C ALA A 196 -0.12 -0.57 -2.45
N ALA A 197 -0.15 0.76 -2.33
CA ALA A 197 -0.28 1.66 -3.48
C ALA A 197 1.07 2.26 -3.84
N GLY A 198 1.39 2.37 -5.12
CA GLY A 198 2.58 3.10 -5.56
C GLY A 198 2.43 4.62 -5.45
N VAL A 199 3.47 5.31 -5.91
CA VAL A 199 3.42 6.75 -6.22
C VAL A 199 2.45 7.02 -7.38
N PRO A 200 1.93 8.26 -7.52
CA PRO A 200 1.12 8.63 -8.67
C PRO A 200 1.83 8.34 -10.00
N ILE A 201 1.12 7.77 -10.97
CA ILE A 201 1.62 7.43 -12.31
C ILE A 201 1.82 8.69 -13.16
N TYR A 202 0.89 9.64 -13.04
CA TYR A 202 0.83 10.83 -13.89
C TYR A 202 1.20 12.11 -13.13
N LYS A 203 1.94 12.99 -13.80
CA LYS A 203 2.25 14.36 -13.35
C LYS A 203 1.79 15.35 -14.42
N ASN A 204 0.97 16.33 -14.02
CA ASN A 204 0.49 17.37 -14.93
C ASN A 204 1.55 18.47 -15.10
N LEU A 205 1.99 18.73 -16.33
CA LEU A 205 2.95 19.79 -16.66
C LEU A 205 2.28 21.11 -17.09
N GLY A 206 0.98 21.09 -17.41
CA GLY A 206 0.27 22.16 -18.11
C GLY A 206 -0.19 23.33 -17.25
N ARG A 207 -0.12 23.22 -15.92
CA ARG A 207 -0.25 24.37 -15.03
C ARG A 207 1.13 24.77 -14.54
N ALA A 208 1.75 25.74 -15.23
CA ALA A 208 2.55 26.72 -14.51
C ALA A 208 1.60 27.33 -13.47
N SER A 209 1.71 26.89 -12.22
CA SER A 209 0.96 27.42 -11.11
C SER A 209 1.30 28.91 -10.99
N THR A 210 0.54 29.78 -11.65
CA THR A 210 0.62 31.23 -11.46
C THR A 210 0.00 31.67 -10.13
N GLY A 211 -0.31 30.74 -9.23
CA GLY A 211 -0.86 31.03 -7.92
C GLY A 211 -0.85 29.80 -7.04
N ARG A 212 -0.01 29.83 -6.01
CA ARG A 212 0.10 28.89 -4.89
C ARG A 212 0.21 27.42 -5.32
N SER A 213 1.45 27.01 -5.55
CA SER A 213 1.88 25.62 -5.45
C SER A 213 1.41 25.05 -4.10
N ALA A 214 0.30 24.31 -4.11
CA ALA A 214 0.12 23.26 -3.12
C ALA A 214 1.19 22.24 -3.48
N VAL A 215 2.34 22.35 -2.81
CA VAL A 215 3.41 21.36 -2.84
C VAL A 215 2.70 20.00 -2.72
N PRO A 216 2.72 19.13 -3.76
CA PRO A 216 2.46 17.75 -3.53
C PRO A 216 3.45 17.39 -2.42
N THR A 217 2.99 16.91 -1.27
CA THR A 217 3.89 16.28 -0.31
C THR A 217 4.41 14.98 -0.95
N THR A 218 5.20 15.12 -2.00
CA THR A 218 6.39 14.31 -2.16
C THR A 218 7.18 14.58 -0.89
N PRO A 219 7.44 13.57 -0.04
CA PRO A 219 8.29 13.81 1.09
C PRO A 219 9.64 14.29 0.53
N THR A 220 10.03 15.52 0.88
CA THR A 220 11.32 16.09 0.54
C THR A 220 12.39 15.31 1.29
N THR A 221 12.75 14.17 0.73
CA THR A 221 13.87 13.37 1.21
C THR A 221 15.14 14.00 0.64
N LYS A 222 15.74 14.95 1.37
CA LYS A 222 17.20 15.04 1.32
C LYS A 222 17.74 13.85 2.09
N ARG A 223 17.88 12.72 1.41
CA ARG A 223 18.53 11.52 1.94
C ARG A 223 20.01 11.62 1.61
N THR A 224 20.83 12.00 2.58
CA THR A 224 22.24 11.60 2.55
C THR A 224 22.28 10.14 2.99
N VAL A 225 22.41 9.22 2.04
CA VAL A 225 22.66 7.81 2.35
C VAL A 225 24.05 7.72 2.96
N ILE A 226 24.14 7.47 4.26
CA ILE A 226 25.40 7.04 4.87
C ILE A 226 25.57 5.56 4.51
N SER A 227 26.28 5.31 3.42
CA SER A 227 26.85 3.99 3.16
C SER A 227 28.06 3.78 4.08
N THR A 228 28.44 2.52 4.30
CA THR A 228 29.72 2.18 4.93
C THR A 228 30.92 2.76 4.17
N SER A 229 30.80 3.04 2.86
CA SER A 229 31.80 3.77 2.07
C SER A 229 31.84 5.29 2.33
N SER A 230 30.73 5.93 2.69
CA SER A 230 30.67 7.35 3.07
C SER A 230 31.34 7.63 4.42
N ILE A 231 31.37 6.64 5.34
CA ILE A 231 32.07 6.75 6.64
C ILE A 231 33.60 6.69 6.46
N ALA A 232 34.09 5.94 5.47
CA ALA A 232 35.52 5.87 5.15
C ALA A 232 36.04 7.18 4.54
N SER A 233 35.21 7.88 3.77
CA SER A 233 35.58 9.13 3.07
C SER A 233 35.65 10.34 4.01
N LEU A 234 34.89 10.36 5.11
CA LEU A 234 34.89 11.44 6.11
C LEU A 234 36.10 11.43 7.07
N ARG A 235 36.96 10.41 7.00
CA ARG A 235 38.20 10.30 7.81
C ARG A 235 39.47 10.71 7.06
N LYS A 236 39.41 10.96 5.75
CA LYS A 236 40.52 11.52 4.99
C LYS A 236 40.23 13.00 4.72
N GLY A 237 40.74 13.86 5.58
CA GLY A 237 40.82 15.28 5.26
C GLY A 237 41.81 15.47 4.11
N GLU A 238 41.33 15.99 2.98
CA GLU A 238 42.21 16.50 1.94
C GLU A 238 41.54 17.68 1.21
N THR A 239 42.25 18.79 1.37
CA THR A 239 42.25 20.10 0.71
C THR A 239 41.48 20.28 -0.61
N SER A 240 40.63 21.30 -0.57
CA SER A 240 39.98 22.01 -1.68
C SER A 240 40.94 22.53 -2.76
N SER A 241 40.51 22.48 -4.02
CA SER A 241 40.76 23.53 -5.01
C SER A 241 39.56 23.66 -5.94
N ALA A 242 39.05 24.88 -6.10
CA ALA A 242 37.92 25.23 -6.95
C ALA A 242 38.43 26.01 -8.16
N GLU A 243 38.02 25.61 -9.36
CA GLU A 243 38.09 26.44 -10.56
C GLU A 243 36.67 26.66 -11.09
N ALA A 244 36.38 27.93 -11.36
CA ALA A 244 35.08 28.44 -11.79
C ALA A 244 35.17 28.93 -13.23
N SER A 245 34.14 28.62 -14.02
CA SER A 245 33.78 29.29 -15.28
C SER A 245 32.43 28.76 -15.74
N SER A 246 31.51 29.46 -16.40
CA SER A 246 31.21 30.88 -16.60
C SER A 246 29.81 30.92 -17.24
N ASP A 247 29.06 31.99 -16.97
CA ASP A 247 27.68 32.21 -17.39
C ASP A 247 27.40 32.19 -18.90
N GLY A 248 26.19 31.71 -19.24
CA GLY A 248 25.56 31.85 -20.56
C GLY A 248 24.03 31.85 -20.44
N VAL A 249 23.44 33.01 -20.14
CA VAL A 249 21.99 33.22 -20.08
C VAL A 249 21.45 33.49 -21.48
N GLY A 250 20.75 32.51 -22.06
CA GLY A 250 19.93 32.67 -23.26
C GLY A 250 18.49 32.30 -22.97
N ALA A 251 17.59 33.28 -22.96
CA ALA A 251 16.16 33.08 -22.79
C ALA A 251 15.54 32.57 -24.10
N ALA A 252 15.08 31.31 -24.11
CA ALA A 252 14.30 30.72 -25.21
C ALA A 252 12.83 30.53 -24.78
N PRO A 253 11.86 30.79 -25.67
CA PRO A 253 10.43 30.71 -25.34
C PRO A 253 9.93 29.26 -25.39
N GLY A 254 9.23 28.84 -24.33
CA GLY A 254 8.28 27.72 -24.35
C GLY A 254 8.86 26.33 -24.61
N SER A 255 9.75 25.84 -23.74
CA SER A 255 10.19 24.44 -23.78
C SER A 255 9.02 23.48 -23.54
N ARG A 256 8.56 22.83 -24.61
CA ARG A 256 7.78 21.58 -24.55
C ARG A 256 8.54 20.59 -23.65
N ALA A 257 7.83 19.83 -22.83
CA ALA A 257 8.39 18.83 -21.92
C ALA A 257 9.62 18.13 -22.53
N ASN A 258 10.76 18.18 -21.82
CA ASN A 258 11.98 17.51 -22.24
C ASN A 258 11.74 15.99 -22.26
N TYR A 259 11.34 15.47 -23.41
CA TYR A 259 11.36 14.04 -23.68
C TYR A 259 12.83 13.64 -23.82
N ILE A 260 13.37 12.99 -22.80
CA ILE A 260 14.76 12.53 -22.80
C ILE A 260 14.80 11.18 -23.52
N GLU A 261 15.30 11.17 -24.76
CA GLU A 261 15.81 9.97 -25.45
C GLU A 261 17.24 9.59 -24.97
N GLY A 262 17.63 10.02 -23.77
CA GLY A 262 18.88 9.65 -23.12
C GLY A 262 18.80 8.23 -22.54
N ASN A 263 19.93 7.52 -22.57
CA ASN A 263 20.03 6.16 -22.02
C ASN A 263 19.94 6.12 -20.49
N GLU A 264 20.24 7.23 -19.81
CA GLU A 264 20.27 7.31 -18.34
C GLU A 264 18.89 7.68 -17.78
N VAL A 265 18.30 6.75 -17.01
CA VAL A 265 17.00 6.93 -16.37
C VAL A 265 17.21 7.30 -14.91
N THR A 266 16.69 8.45 -14.50
CA THR A 266 16.73 8.94 -13.11
C THR A 266 15.32 9.02 -12.51
N GLU A 267 15.20 9.16 -11.19
CA GLU A 267 13.89 9.29 -10.50
C GLU A 267 13.08 10.52 -10.95
N ASP A 268 13.73 11.55 -11.47
CA ASP A 268 13.08 12.76 -12.00
C ASP A 268 12.67 12.64 -13.49
N THR A 269 13.02 11.52 -14.13
CA THR A 269 12.70 11.28 -15.54
C THR A 269 11.18 11.15 -15.73
N THR A 270 10.68 11.76 -16.80
CA THR A 270 9.28 11.66 -17.21
C THR A 270 9.17 11.15 -18.64
N PHE A 271 8.11 10.40 -18.91
CA PHE A 271 7.88 9.73 -20.19
C PHE A 271 6.56 10.16 -20.81
N ASP A 272 6.45 9.95 -22.11
CA ASP A 272 5.18 10.06 -22.82
C ASP A 272 4.15 9.07 -22.27
N VAL A 273 2.89 9.48 -22.20
CA VAL A 273 1.79 8.63 -21.70
C VAL A 273 1.57 7.38 -22.55
N HIS A 274 1.90 7.44 -23.84
CA HIS A 274 1.84 6.30 -24.75
C HIS A 274 2.92 5.24 -24.49
N CYS A 275 3.86 5.47 -23.57
CA CYS A 275 4.81 4.44 -23.16
C CYS A 275 4.12 3.27 -22.46
N LEU A 276 2.96 3.49 -21.82
CA LEU A 276 2.20 2.44 -21.15
C LEU A 276 1.33 1.67 -22.14
N ARG A 277 1.51 0.35 -22.21
CA ARG A 277 0.91 -0.52 -23.23
C ARG A 277 -0.63 -0.46 -23.29
N ASP A 278 -1.26 -0.30 -22.13
CA ASP A 278 -2.71 -0.24 -21.95
C ASP A 278 -3.29 1.18 -22.04
N TYR A 279 -2.45 2.19 -22.30
CA TYR A 279 -2.90 3.55 -22.54
C TYR A 279 -3.61 3.67 -23.90
N GLY A 280 -4.83 4.22 -23.90
CA GLY A 280 -5.65 4.45 -25.09
C GLY A 280 -7.16 4.29 -24.86
N GLY A 281 -7.96 4.58 -25.88
CA GLY A 281 -9.43 4.64 -25.78
C GLY A 281 -9.95 5.97 -25.22
N ASN A 282 -11.26 6.13 -25.03
CA ASN A 282 -11.85 7.39 -24.54
C ASN A 282 -11.69 7.58 -23.03
N LEU A 283 -11.17 6.55 -22.33
CA LEU A 283 -10.90 6.60 -20.89
C LEU A 283 -9.83 7.62 -20.53
N PHE A 284 -8.83 7.85 -21.39
CA PHE A 284 -7.72 8.75 -21.12
C PHE A 284 -7.86 10.04 -21.93
N GLN A 285 -7.97 11.18 -21.24
CA GLN A 285 -8.12 12.51 -21.83
C GLN A 285 -7.00 13.46 -21.39
N HIS A 286 -5.79 12.93 -21.31
CA HIS A 286 -4.61 13.73 -20.97
C HIS A 286 -4.25 14.70 -22.09
N ARG A 287 -3.88 15.93 -21.73
CA ARG A 287 -3.31 16.93 -22.65
C ARG A 287 -1.89 17.32 -22.25
N HIS A 288 -1.62 17.32 -20.95
CA HIS A 288 -0.37 17.78 -20.37
C HIS A 288 0.21 16.83 -19.31
N SER A 289 -0.47 15.73 -19.01
CA SER A 289 0.09 14.68 -18.15
C SER A 289 1.27 13.97 -18.82
N VAL A 290 2.28 13.67 -18.02
CA VAL A 290 3.39 12.76 -18.35
C VAL A 290 3.45 11.63 -17.34
N VAL A 291 4.04 10.49 -17.71
CA VAL A 291 4.29 9.38 -16.79
C VAL A 291 5.57 9.65 -16.01
N VAL A 292 5.55 9.51 -14.69
CA VAL A 292 6.76 9.68 -13.86
C VAL A 292 7.51 8.36 -13.73
N GLN A 293 8.85 8.42 -13.66
CA GLN A 293 9.69 7.27 -13.30
C GLN A 293 9.44 6.87 -11.84
N PRO A 294 8.86 5.70 -11.54
CA PRO A 294 8.78 5.26 -10.16
C PRO A 294 10.15 4.76 -9.69
N ARG A 295 10.39 4.87 -8.38
CA ARG A 295 11.61 4.35 -7.74
C ARG A 295 11.51 2.83 -7.52
N ILE A 296 11.54 2.09 -8.61
CA ILE A 296 11.55 0.62 -8.61
C ILE A 296 12.94 0.17 -9.05
N ILE A 297 13.68 -0.45 -8.15
CA ILE A 297 15.07 -0.88 -8.37
C ILE A 297 15.05 -2.36 -8.73
N ASP A 298 15.70 -2.70 -9.84
CA ASP A 298 15.82 -4.08 -10.31
C ASP A 298 16.75 -4.92 -9.40
N SER A 299 16.81 -6.21 -9.68
CA SER A 299 17.61 -7.20 -8.93
C SER A 299 19.13 -6.93 -8.96
N ASP A 300 19.62 -6.13 -9.91
CA ASP A 300 21.02 -5.70 -10.00
C ASP A 300 21.39 -4.60 -8.98
N ASN A 301 20.41 -3.99 -8.31
CA ASN A 301 20.52 -2.86 -7.37
C ASN A 301 20.91 -1.51 -7.98
N GLU A 302 21.04 -1.42 -9.29
CA GLU A 302 21.54 -0.22 -9.98
C GLU A 302 20.51 0.34 -10.97
N THR A 303 19.76 -0.55 -11.62
CA THR A 303 18.84 -0.16 -12.68
C THR A 303 17.46 0.20 -12.13
N LEU A 304 16.93 1.35 -12.57
CA LEU A 304 15.52 1.69 -12.37
C LEU A 304 14.66 1.00 -13.43
N VAL A 305 13.65 0.26 -12.98
CA VAL A 305 12.68 -0.41 -13.84
C VAL A 305 11.80 0.64 -14.53
N ARG A 306 11.80 0.64 -15.87
CA ARG A 306 11.04 1.63 -16.64
C ARG A 306 9.52 1.37 -16.54
N PRO A 307 8.67 2.40 -16.69
CA PRO A 307 7.23 2.24 -16.47
C PRO A 307 6.55 1.11 -17.25
N TRP A 308 6.97 0.87 -18.50
CA TRP A 308 6.44 -0.19 -19.36
C TRP A 308 6.95 -1.60 -19.03
N GLU A 309 8.03 -1.72 -18.27
CA GLU A 309 8.64 -2.99 -17.85
C GLU A 309 8.09 -3.48 -16.51
N ILE A 310 7.43 -2.59 -15.74
CA ILE A 310 6.90 -2.90 -14.40
C ILE A 310 6.06 -4.17 -14.37
N PRO A 311 5.08 -4.41 -15.28
CA PRO A 311 4.27 -5.62 -15.23
C PRO A 311 5.07 -6.92 -15.46
N THR A 312 6.19 -6.83 -16.19
CA THR A 312 7.09 -7.95 -16.45
C THR A 312 8.02 -8.20 -15.26
N LYS A 313 8.56 -7.13 -14.67
CA LYS A 313 9.50 -7.22 -13.54
C LYS A 313 8.81 -7.53 -12.21
N LEU A 314 7.64 -6.95 -11.95
CA LEU A 314 6.81 -7.20 -10.78
C LEU A 314 5.68 -8.21 -11.04
N LYS A 315 5.96 -9.22 -11.86
CA LYS A 315 5.02 -10.31 -12.14
C LYS A 315 4.72 -11.14 -10.87
N PRO A 316 3.64 -11.95 -10.87
CA PRO A 316 3.32 -12.80 -9.73
C PRO A 316 4.51 -13.67 -9.32
N GLY A 317 4.71 -13.88 -8.02
CA GLY A 317 5.83 -14.67 -7.52
C GLY A 317 7.14 -13.89 -7.30
N THR A 318 7.25 -12.65 -7.79
CA THR A 318 8.47 -11.84 -7.62
C THR A 318 8.61 -11.45 -6.15
N LEU A 319 9.78 -11.69 -5.55
CA LEU A 319 10.06 -11.34 -4.17
C LEU A 319 10.51 -9.88 -4.10
N VAL A 320 9.85 -9.09 -3.26
CA VAL A 320 10.10 -7.64 -3.20
C VAL A 320 10.24 -7.14 -1.76
N LEU A 321 10.97 -6.04 -1.65
CA LEU A 321 11.04 -5.16 -0.48
C LEU A 321 10.43 -3.80 -0.87
N MET A 322 9.53 -3.28 -0.05
CA MET A 322 8.94 -1.96 -0.25
C MET A 322 9.29 -1.04 0.92
N GLU A 323 9.84 0.13 0.62
CA GLU A 323 9.92 1.27 1.54
C GLU A 323 8.66 2.12 1.33
N GLY A 324 8.00 2.55 2.39
CA GLY A 324 6.79 3.34 2.26
C GLY A 324 6.32 3.99 3.56
N THR A 325 5.19 4.69 3.47
CA THR A 325 4.51 5.33 4.59
C THR A 325 3.09 4.80 4.74
N PHE A 326 2.57 4.90 5.96
CA PHE A 326 1.17 4.64 6.22
C PHE A 326 0.35 5.91 6.04
N SER A 327 -0.74 5.80 5.29
CA SER A 327 -1.74 6.85 5.19
C SER A 327 -3.10 6.23 4.95
N VAL A 328 -4.08 6.44 5.83
CA VAL A 328 -5.45 5.99 5.61
C VAL A 328 -6.26 7.16 5.08
N TRP A 329 -6.74 7.05 3.85
CA TRP A 329 -7.63 8.05 3.27
C TRP A 329 -9.07 7.70 3.58
N PHE A 330 -9.87 8.68 3.99
CA PHE A 330 -11.31 8.52 4.26
C PHE A 330 -12.13 8.46 2.96
N ILE A 331 -11.71 7.61 2.03
CA ILE A 331 -12.38 7.33 0.75
C ILE A 331 -12.87 5.89 0.81
N PRO A 332 -14.08 5.58 0.29
CA PRO A 332 -14.49 4.20 0.08
C PRO A 332 -13.42 3.40 -0.67
N GLY A 333 -12.76 2.47 0.03
CA GLY A 333 -11.72 1.61 -0.53
C GLY A 333 -10.31 2.21 -0.64
N GLY A 334 -10.01 3.28 0.10
CA GLY A 334 -8.67 3.87 0.21
C GLY A 334 -7.58 2.86 0.57
N ASN A 335 -6.35 3.12 0.10
CA ASN A 335 -5.19 2.26 0.34
C ASN A 335 -4.39 2.79 1.53
N PRO A 336 -4.06 1.94 2.51
CA PRO A 336 -3.46 2.36 3.77
C PRO A 336 -1.93 2.41 3.76
N PHE A 337 -1.26 1.71 2.84
CA PHE A 337 0.21 1.78 2.66
C PHE A 337 0.56 2.36 1.30
N THR A 338 1.41 3.38 1.27
CA THR A 338 1.98 3.95 0.05
C THR A 338 3.45 3.56 -0.06
N ALA A 339 3.78 2.71 -1.02
CA ALA A 339 5.15 2.39 -1.39
C ALA A 339 5.78 3.58 -2.12
N SER A 340 6.84 4.13 -1.53
CA SER A 340 7.66 5.19 -2.11
C SER A 340 8.83 4.63 -2.92
N ALA A 341 9.33 3.45 -2.54
CA ALA A 341 10.34 2.71 -3.28
C ALA A 341 10.05 1.21 -3.23
N ILE A 342 10.40 0.51 -4.31
CA ILE A 342 10.29 -0.96 -4.40
C ILE A 342 11.65 -1.48 -4.86
N LYS A 343 12.13 -2.53 -4.23
CA LYS A 343 13.34 -3.24 -4.63
C LYS A 343 12.98 -4.69 -4.93
N ILE A 344 13.37 -5.16 -6.11
CA ILE A 344 13.27 -6.57 -6.48
C ILE A 344 14.40 -7.33 -5.80
N LEU A 345 14.06 -8.31 -4.97
CA LEU A 345 15.03 -9.14 -4.26
C LEU A 345 15.37 -10.40 -5.05
N ASP A 346 14.36 -10.99 -5.70
CA ASP A 346 14.52 -12.11 -6.62
C ASP A 346 13.34 -12.14 -7.61
N GLU A 347 13.62 -12.45 -8.87
CA GLU A 347 12.61 -12.53 -9.94
C GLU A 347 11.74 -13.79 -9.78
N SER A 348 10.66 -13.90 -10.55
CA SER A 348 9.76 -15.07 -10.56
C SER A 348 9.92 -15.93 -11.80
N ASP A 349 9.54 -17.21 -11.71
CA ASP A 349 9.41 -18.10 -12.87
C ASP A 349 7.99 -18.08 -13.47
N GLU A 350 7.03 -17.38 -12.85
CA GLU A 350 5.66 -17.25 -13.39
C GLU A 350 5.61 -16.32 -14.62
N GLU A 351 4.53 -16.40 -15.38
CA GLU A 351 4.30 -15.55 -16.55
C GLU A 351 3.81 -14.14 -16.15
N PRO A 352 4.30 -13.06 -16.81
CA PRO A 352 3.80 -11.71 -16.63
C PRO A 352 2.31 -11.58 -16.90
N GLN A 353 1.59 -10.94 -15.99
CA GLN A 353 0.19 -10.57 -16.20
C GLN A 353 0.10 -9.14 -16.72
N LEU A 354 0.20 -9.02 -18.05
CA LEU A 354 0.24 -7.74 -18.72
C LEU A 354 -1.12 -7.02 -18.66
N PRO A 355 -1.13 -5.69 -18.46
CA PRO A 355 -2.37 -4.95 -18.44
C PRO A 355 -3.07 -5.04 -19.80
N ARG A 356 -4.38 -5.23 -19.75
CA ARG A 356 -5.24 -5.25 -20.93
C ARG A 356 -5.70 -3.83 -21.21
N ARG A 357 -5.70 -3.45 -22.50
CA ARG A 357 -6.35 -2.22 -22.93
C ARG A 357 -7.81 -2.26 -22.49
N TYR A 358 -8.26 -1.15 -21.95
CA TYR A 358 -9.64 -1.01 -21.56
C TYR A 358 -10.52 -1.00 -22.82
N ASP A 359 -11.52 -1.88 -22.82
CA ASP A 359 -12.53 -1.95 -23.86
C ASP A 359 -13.84 -1.43 -23.26
N GLU A 360 -14.34 -0.31 -23.77
CA GLU A 360 -15.58 0.34 -23.32
C GLU A 360 -16.79 -0.60 -23.45
N THR A 361 -16.76 -1.55 -24.37
CA THR A 361 -17.81 -2.55 -24.54
C THR A 361 -17.90 -3.52 -23.36
N MET A 362 -16.87 -3.58 -22.49
CA MET A 362 -16.86 -4.40 -21.29
C MET A 362 -17.54 -3.78 -20.07
N ILE A 363 -18.04 -2.53 -20.16
CA ILE A 363 -18.98 -2.01 -19.14
C ILE A 363 -20.29 -2.76 -19.29
N LYS A 364 -20.34 -3.99 -18.81
CA LYS A 364 -21.62 -4.68 -18.60
C LYS A 364 -22.35 -3.90 -17.51
N ALA A 365 -23.62 -3.57 -17.76
CA ALA A 365 -24.56 -3.17 -16.73
C ALA A 365 -24.31 -4.03 -15.49
N PRO A 366 -24.20 -3.45 -14.27
CA PRO A 366 -23.95 -4.23 -13.08
C PRO A 366 -24.96 -5.37 -13.08
N MET A 367 -24.46 -6.60 -13.29
CA MET A 367 -25.29 -7.78 -13.26
C MET A 367 -25.90 -7.74 -11.88
N GLU A 368 -27.21 -7.48 -11.82
CA GLU A 368 -27.95 -7.32 -10.58
C GLU A 368 -27.59 -8.55 -9.75
N THR A 369 -26.68 -8.38 -8.78
CA THR A 369 -26.31 -9.45 -7.88
C THR A 369 -27.55 -9.61 -7.03
N SER A 370 -28.46 -10.48 -7.47
CA SER A 370 -29.51 -11.00 -6.63
C SER A 370 -28.79 -11.41 -5.36
N ALA A 371 -29.08 -10.73 -4.25
CA ALA A 371 -28.44 -10.99 -2.98
C ALA A 371 -28.41 -12.52 -2.79
N PRO A 372 -27.25 -13.13 -2.48
CA PRO A 372 -27.16 -14.58 -2.37
C PRO A 372 -28.29 -15.02 -1.42
N LYS A 373 -29.21 -15.85 -1.93
CA LYS A 373 -30.27 -16.44 -1.12
C LYS A 373 -29.60 -17.02 0.09
N ARG A 374 -29.91 -16.44 1.25
CA ARG A 374 -29.38 -16.79 2.56
C ARG A 374 -29.38 -18.33 2.67
N LEU A 375 -28.19 -18.93 2.78
CA LEU A 375 -28.04 -20.38 2.86
C LEU A 375 -28.78 -20.88 4.11
N SER A 376 -29.66 -21.87 3.95
CA SER A 376 -30.54 -22.41 4.99
C SER A 376 -29.80 -23.02 6.19
N ALA A 377 -28.49 -23.18 6.11
CA ALA A 377 -27.64 -23.71 7.18
C ALA A 377 -27.52 -22.77 8.41
N PHE A 378 -28.02 -21.53 8.34
CA PHE A 378 -28.04 -20.60 9.47
C PHE A 378 -29.29 -20.70 10.36
N ASP A 379 -30.32 -21.44 9.94
CA ASP A 379 -31.54 -21.62 10.74
C ASP A 379 -31.43 -22.81 11.73
N ASP A 380 -30.38 -23.64 11.63
CA ASP A 380 -30.14 -24.79 12.51
C ASP A 380 -29.47 -24.43 13.86
N PHE A 381 -28.95 -23.21 14.01
CA PHE A 381 -28.47 -22.73 15.32
C PHE A 381 -29.59 -21.97 16.03
N GLY A 382 -30.37 -22.74 16.80
CA GLY A 382 -31.51 -22.29 17.58
C GLY A 382 -31.32 -20.90 18.21
N SER A 383 -32.19 -19.98 17.79
CA SER A 383 -32.31 -18.67 18.43
C SER A 383 -32.65 -18.85 19.92
N PRO A 384 -32.08 -18.04 20.83
CA PRO A 384 -32.41 -18.11 22.24
C PRO A 384 -33.91 -17.85 22.42
N VAL A 385 -34.59 -18.80 23.04
CA VAL A 385 -36.00 -18.74 23.43
C VAL A 385 -36.23 -17.42 24.18
N LYS A 386 -36.94 -16.47 23.55
CA LYS A 386 -37.47 -15.28 24.22
C LYS A 386 -38.32 -15.76 25.39
N LYS A 387 -37.87 -15.47 26.62
CA LYS A 387 -38.65 -15.68 27.85
C LYS A 387 -40.07 -15.15 27.64
N ALA A 388 -41.04 -16.03 27.82
CA ALA A 388 -42.45 -15.70 27.74
C ALA A 388 -42.78 -14.54 28.70
N LYS A 389 -43.39 -13.49 28.15
CA LYS A 389 -43.92 -12.35 28.89
C LYS A 389 -45.14 -12.83 29.67
N LYS A 390 -45.04 -12.77 31.00
CA LYS A 390 -46.14 -13.03 31.95
C LYS A 390 -47.34 -12.14 31.61
N PRO A 391 -48.57 -12.66 31.49
CA PRO A 391 -49.75 -11.82 31.26
C PRO A 391 -50.04 -10.97 32.50
N ALA A 392 -50.12 -9.66 32.30
CA ALA A 392 -50.51 -8.70 33.32
C ALA A 392 -52.03 -8.69 33.45
N SER A 393 -52.49 -8.96 34.67
CA SER A 393 -53.86 -8.78 35.14
C SER A 393 -54.23 -7.29 35.19
N THR A 394 -55.45 -7.02 34.78
CA THR A 394 -56.24 -5.79 34.91
C THR A 394 -56.30 -5.27 36.35
N ALA A 395 -55.98 -3.99 36.59
CA ALA A 395 -56.55 -3.18 37.66
C ALA A 395 -56.25 -1.68 37.47
N THR A 396 -57.32 -0.94 37.15
CA THR A 396 -57.73 0.37 37.69
C THR A 396 -56.71 1.26 38.42
N GLY A 397 -56.69 2.56 38.04
CA GLY A 397 -56.81 3.64 39.03
C GLY A 397 -55.82 4.80 38.96
N ASN A 398 -56.40 5.99 38.75
CA ASN A 398 -56.01 7.31 39.25
C ASN A 398 -54.86 8.13 38.63
N LYS A 399 -55.31 9.25 38.03
CA LYS A 399 -54.82 10.63 38.17
C LYS A 399 -53.78 10.84 39.28
N ASN A 400 -52.67 11.50 38.92
CA ASN A 400 -52.27 12.72 39.62
C ASN A 400 -51.30 13.58 38.81
N ASP A 401 -51.50 14.88 38.96
CA ASP A 401 -50.72 16.00 38.45
C ASP A 401 -49.26 16.01 38.91
N GLY A 402 -48.38 16.70 38.18
CA GLY A 402 -47.04 16.98 38.68
C GLY A 402 -46.07 17.59 37.68
N ALA A 403 -46.24 18.87 37.37
CA ALA A 403 -45.29 19.67 36.63
C ALA A 403 -43.99 19.99 37.43
N LYS A 404 -42.94 20.36 36.68
CA LYS A 404 -41.71 21.11 37.04
C LYS A 404 -40.49 20.32 37.54
N ASN A 405 -39.40 20.40 36.77
CA ASN A 405 -38.15 21.11 37.13
C ASN A 405 -37.16 21.07 35.94
N LYS A 406 -36.74 22.20 35.36
CA LYS A 406 -35.53 22.98 35.71
C LYS A 406 -34.31 22.05 35.89
N GLY A 407 -33.31 21.99 35.01
CA GLY A 407 -32.60 23.10 34.35
C GLY A 407 -31.39 23.51 35.22
N LYS A 408 -30.18 23.17 34.77
CA LYS A 408 -28.80 23.63 35.14
C LYS A 408 -27.85 22.43 35.06
N ALA A 409 -26.58 22.53 34.70
CA ALA A 409 -25.77 23.53 34.01
C ALA A 409 -24.49 22.77 33.60
N LYS A 410 -23.95 23.07 32.41
CA LYS A 410 -22.66 22.55 31.94
C LYS A 410 -21.54 23.23 32.74
N ALA A 411 -20.63 22.44 33.31
CA ALA A 411 -19.29 22.88 33.68
C ALA A 411 -18.33 22.44 32.56
N LYS A 412 -17.60 23.41 32.01
CA LYS A 412 -16.40 23.19 31.20
C LYS A 412 -15.22 22.99 32.15
N VAL A 413 -14.36 22.03 31.83
CA VAL A 413 -12.92 22.08 32.08
C VAL A 413 -12.27 21.96 30.71
#